data_AF-A0ABD5SUK6-F1
#
_entry.id   AF-A0ABD5SUK6-F1
#
_cell.length_a   1.000
_cell.length_b   1.000
_cell.length_c   1.000
_cell.angle_alpha   90.00
_cell.angle_beta   90.00
_cell.angle_gamma   90.00
#
_symmetry.space_group_name_H-M   'P 1'
#
loop_
_entity.id
_entity.type
_entity.pdbx_description
1 polymer ?
#
loop_
_entity_poly.entity_id
_entity_poly.type
_entity_poly.pdbx_seq_one_letter_code
_entity_poly.pdbx_strand_id
1 'polypeptide(L)'
;MIVVATTDFEVYHGVVNELRERGTTFTTVEPDTELPDHTDVVVTGTDHADDFADVTTIVAESDDPRRAVDQALAAVRGGGGRTI
;
A
#
# COMPACT_ATOMS: atom_id res chain seq x y z
N MET A 1 4.45 -9.24 -0.72
CA MET A 1 3.85 -8.77 0.54
C MET A 1 3.30 -7.36 0.36
N ILE A 2 2.23 -6.99 1.09
CA ILE A 2 1.72 -5.60 1.11
C ILE A 2 2.52 -4.79 2.13
N VAL A 3 2.99 -3.62 1.73
CA VAL A 3 3.72 -2.68 2.59
C VAL A 3 2.94 -1.37 2.65
N VAL A 4 2.72 -0.83 3.84
CA VAL A 4 2.13 0.50 4.02
C VAL A 4 3.26 1.46 4.38
N ALA A 5 3.46 2.47 3.53
CA ALA A 5 4.57 3.43 3.65
C ALA A 5 4.04 4.85 3.46
N THR A 6 3.52 5.46 4.53
CA THR A 6 2.92 6.80 4.48
C THR A 6 3.26 7.59 5.74
N THR A 7 3.41 8.91 5.60
CA THR A 7 3.51 9.85 6.72
C THR A 7 2.14 10.38 7.15
N ASP A 8 1.10 10.19 6.34
CA ASP A 8 -0.27 10.60 6.65
C ASP A 8 -0.92 9.62 7.64
N PHE A 9 -1.27 10.13 8.82
CA PHE A 9 -1.90 9.33 9.88
C PHE A 9 -3.30 8.84 9.50
N GLU A 10 -4.07 9.62 8.74
CA GLU A 10 -5.42 9.27 8.30
C GLU A 10 -5.37 8.10 7.32
N VAL A 11 -4.49 8.20 6.33
CA VAL A 11 -4.23 7.11 5.38
C VAL A 11 -3.73 5.86 6.12
N TYR A 12 -2.72 6.02 6.99
CA TYR A 12 -2.13 4.91 7.73
C TYR A 12 -3.18 4.12 8.50
N HIS A 13 -3.95 4.79 9.37
CA HIS A 13 -4.90 4.06 10.22
C HIS A 13 -6.08 3.51 9.40
N GLY A 14 -6.53 4.21 8.36
CA GLY A 14 -7.60 3.74 7.49
C GLY A 14 -7.21 2.45 6.77
N VAL A 15 -6.05 2.45 6.10
CA VAL A 15 -5.53 1.30 5.37
C VAL A 15 -5.21 0.13 6.31
N VAL A 16 -4.54 0.41 7.43
CA VAL A 16 -4.17 -0.62 8.42
C VAL A 16 -5.42 -1.27 9.03
N ASN A 17 -6.46 -0.49 9.33
CA ASN A 17 -7.70 -1.03 9.88
C ASN A 17 -8.38 -1.97 8.87
N GLU A 18 -8.53 -1.53 7.62
CA GLU A 18 -9.14 -2.31 6.55
C GLU A 18 -8.35 -3.60 6.23
N LEU A 19 -7.02 -3.55 6.19
CA LEU A 19 -6.18 -4.74 6.01
C LEU A 19 -6.32 -5.74 7.17
N ARG A 20 -6.44 -5.25 8.40
CA ARG A 20 -6.66 -6.07 9.60
C ARG A 20 -8.02 -6.74 9.61
N GLU A 21 -9.08 -6.00 9.26
CA GLU A 21 -10.44 -6.55 9.17
C GLU A 21 -10.53 -7.71 8.18
N ARG A 22 -9.71 -7.67 7.13
CA ARG A 22 -9.63 -8.69 6.07
C ARG A 22 -8.63 -9.81 6.35
N GLY A 23 -7.93 -9.77 7.48
CA GLY A 23 -6.97 -10.81 7.88
C GLY A 23 -5.79 -10.98 6.93
N THR A 24 -5.36 -9.90 6.25
CA THR A 24 -4.26 -9.95 5.27
C THR A 24 -2.91 -9.75 5.94
N THR A 25 -1.86 -10.38 5.41
CA THR A 25 -0.47 -10.13 5.84
C THR A 25 0.05 -8.84 5.22
N PHE A 26 0.41 -7.88 6.06
CA PHE A 26 1.03 -6.63 5.65
C PHE A 26 2.14 -6.23 6.62
N THR A 27 3.02 -5.34 6.16
CA THR A 27 4.02 -4.68 6.99
C THR A 27 3.89 -3.16 6.86
N THR A 28 4.45 -2.43 7.80
CA THR A 28 4.42 -0.96 7.83
C THR A 28 5.84 -0.45 7.94
N VAL A 29 6.22 0.51 7.09
CA VAL A 29 7.54 1.15 7.09
C VAL A 29 7.38 2.65 6.92
N GLU A 30 8.40 3.41 7.26
CA GLU A 30 8.44 4.84 6.94
C GLU A 30 8.77 5.02 5.47
N PRO A 31 8.19 6.01 4.77
CA PRO A 31 8.38 6.12 3.32
C PRO A 31 9.81 6.45 2.90
N ASP A 32 10.58 7.12 3.77
CA ASP A 32 12.00 7.41 3.55
C ASP A 32 12.94 6.24 3.89
N THR A 33 12.41 5.06 4.23
CA THR A 33 13.18 3.87 4.60
C THR A 33 13.20 2.85 3.47
N GLU A 34 14.26 2.04 3.41
CA GLU A 34 14.35 0.93 2.47
C GLU A 34 13.16 -0.04 2.61
N LEU A 35 12.54 -0.34 1.47
CA LEU A 35 11.49 -1.34 1.38
C LEU A 35 12.08 -2.74 1.57
N PRO A 36 11.36 -3.67 2.23
CA PRO A 36 11.76 -5.06 2.30
C PRO A 36 11.90 -5.72 0.91
N ASP A 37 12.86 -6.63 0.73
CA ASP A 37 13.13 -7.33 -0.55
C ASP A 37 11.92 -8.11 -1.11
N HIS A 38 10.93 -8.44 -0.28
CA HIS A 38 9.72 -9.20 -0.66
C HIS A 38 8.47 -8.32 -0.81
N THR A 39 8.65 -7.03 -1.05
CA THR A 39 7.58 -6.05 -1.27
C THR A 39 7.00 -6.24 -2.67
N ASP A 40 5.72 -6.62 -2.76
CA ASP A 40 5.03 -6.75 -4.05
C ASP A 40 4.21 -5.49 -4.36
N VAL A 41 3.64 -4.88 -3.31
CA VAL A 41 2.74 -3.73 -3.39
C VAL A 41 3.04 -2.78 -2.24
N VAL A 42 3.14 -1.49 -2.55
CA VAL A 42 3.24 -0.41 -1.58
C VAL A 42 1.96 0.40 -1.59
N VAL A 43 1.40 0.64 -0.41
CA VAL A 43 0.26 1.55 -0.20
C VAL A 43 0.78 2.79 0.50
N THR A 44 0.58 3.95 -0.12
CA THR A 44 1.10 5.23 0.36
C THR A 44 0.11 6.36 0.14
N GLY A 45 0.33 7.53 0.75
CA GLY A 45 -0.44 8.75 0.48
C GLY A 45 0.00 9.44 -0.82
N THR A 46 -0.74 10.46 -1.24
CA THR A 46 -0.41 11.25 -2.45
C THR A 46 0.97 11.91 -2.39
N ASP A 47 1.45 12.23 -1.20
CA ASP A 47 2.73 12.92 -1.00
C ASP A 47 3.95 12.09 -1.36
N HIS A 48 3.84 10.76 -1.33
CA HIS A 48 4.93 9.81 -1.55
C HIS A 48 4.65 8.85 -2.73
N ALA A 49 3.69 9.21 -3.59
CA ALA A 49 3.28 8.38 -4.73
C ALA A 49 4.42 8.12 -5.72
N ASP A 50 5.32 9.10 -5.89
CA ASP A 50 6.45 9.04 -6.81
C ASP A 50 7.71 8.41 -6.20
N ASP A 51 7.75 8.19 -4.87
CA ASP A 51 8.92 7.67 -4.15
C ASP A 51 9.15 6.17 -4.40
N PHE A 52 8.10 5.46 -4.84
CA PHE A 52 8.09 3.99 -4.98
C PHE A 52 7.85 3.52 -6.43
N ALA A 53 8.36 4.25 -7.42
CA ALA A 53 8.13 3.96 -8.84
C ALA A 53 8.63 2.57 -9.30
N ASP A 54 9.55 1.95 -8.57
CA ASP A 54 10.13 0.63 -8.88
C ASP A 54 9.25 -0.56 -8.46
N VAL A 55 8.15 -0.32 -7.74
CA VAL A 55 7.22 -1.33 -7.24
C VAL A 55 5.77 -0.92 -7.52
N THR A 56 4.82 -1.86 -7.39
CA THR A 56 3.40 -1.54 -7.58
C THR A 56 2.93 -0.60 -6.46
N THR A 57 2.78 0.67 -6.78
CA THR A 57 2.43 1.72 -5.81
C THR A 57 0.97 2.11 -5.95
N ILE A 58 0.27 2.10 -4.82
CA ILE A 58 -1.14 2.42 -4.70
C ILE A 58 -1.27 3.63 -3.80
N VAL A 59 -1.84 4.68 -4.38
CA VAL A 59 -2.11 5.92 -3.67
C VAL A 59 -3.45 5.77 -2.95
N ALA A 60 -3.41 5.88 -1.64
CA ALA A 60 -4.55 5.86 -0.76
C ALA A 60 -4.98 7.28 -0.42
N GLU A 61 -6.28 7.53 -0.56
CA GLU A 61 -6.92 8.77 -0.12
C GLU A 61 -7.43 8.58 1.32
N SER A 62 -7.25 9.59 2.17
CA SER A 62 -7.68 9.56 3.58
C SER A 62 -9.18 9.30 3.73
N ASP A 63 -9.99 9.79 2.79
CA ASP A 63 -11.45 9.62 2.77
C ASP A 63 -11.93 8.27 2.22
N ASP A 64 -11.07 7.51 1.51
CA ASP A 64 -11.43 6.21 0.92
C ASP A 64 -10.30 5.17 1.03
N PRO A 65 -9.95 4.74 2.26
CA PRO A 65 -8.95 3.71 2.48
C PRO A 65 -9.36 2.34 1.93
N ARG A 66 -10.68 2.10 1.79
CA ARG A 66 -11.24 0.85 1.26
C ARG A 66 -10.82 0.60 -0.16
N ARG A 67 -10.95 1.62 -1.01
CA ARG A 67 -10.54 1.56 -2.41
C ARG A 67 -9.06 1.17 -2.55
N ALA A 68 -8.19 1.78 -1.74
CA ALA A 68 -6.77 1.50 -1.78
C ALA A 68 -6.46 0.05 -1.38
N VAL A 69 -7.10 -0.46 -0.32
CA VAL A 69 -6.94 -1.85 0.11
C VAL A 69 -7.48 -2.84 -0.93
N ASP A 70 -8.62 -2.55 -1.55
CA ASP A 70 -9.16 -3.37 -2.63
C ASP A 70 -8.17 -3.49 -3.81
N GLN A 71 -7.57 -2.37 -4.20
CA GLN A 71 -6.54 -2.34 -5.24
C GLN A 71 -5.30 -3.12 -4.82
N ALA A 72 -4.86 -2.98 -3.57
CA ALA A 72 -3.67 -3.68 -3.06
C ALA A 72 -3.86 -5.18 -3.05
N LEU A 73 -5.03 -5.63 -2.60
CA LEU A 73 -5.41 -7.04 -2.63
C LEU A 73 -5.53 -7.57 -4.05
N ALA A 74 -6.09 -6.78 -4.97
CA ALA A 74 -6.17 -7.14 -6.38
C ALA A 74 -4.77 -7.28 -7.02
N ALA A 75 -3.84 -6.35 -6.71
CA ALA A 75 -2.47 -6.37 -7.22
C ALA A 75 -1.67 -7.59 -6.70
N VAL A 76 -1.78 -7.91 -5.42
CA VAL A 76 -1.14 -9.13 -4.85
C VAL A 76 -1.75 -10.40 -5.45
N ARG A 77 -3.08 -10.45 -5.62
CA ARG A 77 -3.76 -11.63 -6.14
C ARG A 77 -3.58 -11.81 -7.66
N GLY A 78 -3.36 -10.71 -8.39
CA GLY A 78 -3.01 -10.70 -9.81
C GLY A 78 -1.53 -10.95 -10.10
N GLY A 79 -0.67 -10.94 -9.07
CA GLY A 79 0.74 -11.31 -9.15
C GLY A 79 1.57 -10.41 -10.08
N GLY A 80 1.86 -9.16 -9.68
CA GLY A 80 2.93 -8.34 -10.29
C GLY A 80 2.88 -8.18 -11.81
N GLY A 81 1.69 -8.31 -12.41
CA GLY A 81 1.50 -8.37 -13.85
C GLY A 81 0.81 -7.13 -14.36
N ARG A 82 1.61 -6.20 -14.92
CA ARG A 82 1.24 -5.15 -15.89
C ARG A 82 -0.24 -5.16 -16.29
N THR A 83 -0.99 -4.19 -15.80
CA THR A 83 -2.27 -3.80 -16.42
C THR A 83 -1.93 -3.00 -17.68
N ILE A 84 -2.18 -3.59 -18.86
CA ILE A 84 -2.17 -2.90 -20.17
C ILE A 84 -3.52 -2.26 -20.46
#